data_AF-A0A103EQY3-F1
#
_entry.id   AF-A0A103EQY3-F1
#
_cell.length_a   1.000
_cell.length_b   1.000
_cell.length_c   1.000
_cell.angle_alpha   90.00
_cell.angle_beta   90.00
_cell.angle_gamma   90.00
#
_symmetry.space_group_name_H-M   'P 1'
#
loop_
_entity.id
_entity.type
_entity.pdbx_description
1 polymer ?
#
loop_
_entity_poly.entity_id
_entity_poly.type
_entity_poly.pdbx_seq_one_letter_code
_entity_poly.pdbx_strand_id
1 'polypeptide(L)'
;MAALLVTIILSGCDDSERLIAENKQLRTELYAQENKLSELKVRLQVDIESHRTDAAVAAGCDFLIPMCPSSVAGAGREALMQGYSPGSKSLFWIIVFLKITFVGCLTGSTLGTFKYARHKNRLMAIHTEAERLRSEIATAQKRIKDATKPLTDINAAVSDAEVRLTRYEELQFEAQADLKALCEEIEQARAELTHVLAEIERTKAVKAALGAF
;
A
#
# COMPACT_ATOMS: atom_id res chain seq x y z
N MET A 1 60.37 50.89 -108.48
CA MET A 1 58.95 51.21 -108.24
C MET A 1 58.56 50.65 -106.89
N ALA A 2 58.76 51.44 -105.83
CA ALA A 2 58.69 51.02 -104.43
C ALA A 2 57.56 51.76 -103.69
N ALA A 3 56.35 51.70 -104.23
CA ALA A 3 55.19 52.36 -103.64
C ALA A 3 53.90 51.65 -104.06
N LEU A 4 53.65 50.44 -103.54
CA LEU A 4 52.33 49.78 -103.66
C LEU A 4 52.16 48.55 -102.76
N LEU A 5 52.76 48.53 -101.56
CA LEU A 5 52.70 47.37 -100.65
C LEU A 5 52.52 47.73 -99.16
N VAL A 6 51.79 48.81 -98.84
CA VAL A 6 51.55 49.21 -97.43
C VAL A 6 50.06 49.39 -97.07
N THR A 7 49.10 49.27 -98.00
CA THR A 7 47.70 49.63 -97.72
C THR A 7 46.74 48.48 -97.33
N ILE A 8 47.21 47.25 -97.08
CA ILE A 8 46.31 46.10 -96.80
C ILE A 8 46.35 45.61 -95.33
N ILE A 9 47.11 46.23 -94.43
CA ILE A 9 47.22 45.76 -93.03
C ILE A 9 46.23 46.46 -92.05
N LEU A 10 45.31 47.31 -92.54
CA LEU A 10 44.42 48.11 -91.66
C LEU A 10 42.92 47.78 -91.74
N SER A 11 42.49 46.77 -92.49
CA SER A 11 41.05 46.39 -92.59
C SER A 11 40.66 45.09 -91.86
N GLY A 12 41.54 44.55 -91.01
CA GLY A 12 41.31 43.30 -90.27
C GLY A 12 40.86 43.44 -88.80
N CYS A 13 40.54 44.64 -88.31
CA CYS A 13 40.18 44.87 -86.89
C CYS A 13 38.68 44.82 -86.58
N ASP A 14 37.78 44.81 -87.57
CA ASP A 14 36.33 44.93 -87.33
C ASP A 14 35.66 43.60 -86.90
N ASP A 15 36.17 42.46 -87.38
CA ASP A 15 35.64 41.13 -87.00
C ASP A 15 36.04 40.71 -85.56
N SER A 16 37.12 41.28 -85.03
CA SER A 16 37.60 40.98 -83.68
C SER A 16 36.64 41.52 -82.61
N GLU A 17 36.15 42.75 -82.77
CA GLU A 17 35.21 43.35 -81.81
C GLU A 17 33.86 42.63 -81.78
N ARG A 18 33.37 42.19 -82.95
CA ARG A 18 32.14 41.40 -83.05
C ARG A 18 32.27 40.03 -82.37
N LEU A 19 33.38 39.33 -82.59
CA LEU A 19 33.64 38.04 -81.94
C LEU A 19 33.77 38.19 -80.42
N ILE A 20 34.35 39.29 -79.93
CA ILE A 20 34.44 39.60 -78.49
C ILE A 20 33.03 39.86 -77.91
N ALA A 21 32.16 40.57 -78.64
CA ALA A 21 30.80 40.83 -78.22
C ALA A 21 29.94 39.54 -78.18
N GLU A 22 30.02 38.69 -79.20
CA GLU A 22 29.34 37.39 -79.24
C GLU A 22 29.84 36.44 -78.13
N ASN A 23 31.14 36.44 -77.83
CA ASN A 23 31.69 35.63 -76.74
C ASN A 23 31.18 36.12 -75.37
N LYS A 24 31.01 37.44 -75.19
CA LYS A 24 30.44 38.01 -73.98
C LYS A 24 28.97 37.62 -73.82
N GLN A 25 28.20 37.64 -74.90
CA GLN A 25 26.78 37.26 -74.88
C GLN A 25 26.59 35.76 -74.59
N LEU A 26 27.35 34.89 -75.24
CA LEU A 26 27.30 33.45 -74.98
C LEU A 26 27.70 33.10 -73.54
N ARG A 27 28.69 33.80 -72.96
CA ARG A 27 29.03 33.63 -71.55
C ARG A 27 27.88 34.04 -70.64
N THR A 28 27.19 35.15 -70.93
CA THR A 28 26.02 35.55 -70.13
C THR A 28 24.87 34.56 -70.21
N GLU A 29 24.64 33.95 -71.38
CA GLU A 29 23.63 32.90 -71.55
C GLU A 29 24.00 31.60 -70.83
N LEU A 30 25.26 31.19 -70.86
CA LEU A 30 25.74 30.03 -70.11
C LEU A 30 25.55 30.23 -68.60
N TYR A 31 25.94 31.39 -68.06
CA TYR A 31 25.70 31.69 -66.64
C TYR A 31 24.21 31.72 -66.29
N ALA A 32 23.36 32.23 -67.19
CA ALA A 32 21.91 32.22 -66.98
C ALA A 32 21.32 30.80 -67.01
N GLN A 33 21.80 29.91 -67.88
CA GLN A 33 21.39 28.51 -67.91
C GLN A 33 21.90 27.72 -66.70
N GLU A 34 23.14 27.96 -66.28
CA GLU A 34 23.73 27.31 -65.11
C GLU A 34 22.96 27.66 -63.82
N ASN A 35 22.56 28.93 -63.67
CA ASN A 35 21.71 29.38 -62.57
C ASN A 35 20.32 28.72 -62.57
N LYS A 36 19.70 28.53 -63.73
CA LYS A 36 18.41 27.82 -63.82
C LYS A 36 18.56 26.34 -63.46
N LEU A 37 19.65 25.71 -63.89
CA LEU A 37 19.91 24.30 -63.62
C LEU A 37 20.24 24.06 -62.13
N SER A 38 20.98 24.97 -61.49
CA SER A 38 21.26 24.90 -60.07
C SER A 38 20.00 25.12 -59.23
N GLU A 39 19.14 26.07 -59.60
CA GLU A 39 17.84 26.28 -58.95
C GLU A 39 16.94 25.03 -59.06
N LEU A 40 16.87 24.42 -60.25
CA LEU A 40 16.06 23.22 -60.46
C LEU A 40 16.59 22.03 -59.64
N LYS A 41 17.92 21.86 -59.56
CA LYS A 41 18.56 20.83 -58.73
C LYS A 41 18.21 21.00 -57.26
N VAL A 42 18.24 22.23 -56.74
CA VAL A 42 17.88 22.51 -55.34
C VAL A 42 16.42 22.18 -55.09
N ARG A 43 15.49 22.60 -55.97
CA ARG A 43 14.07 22.27 -55.84
C ARG A 43 13.83 20.76 -55.83
N LEU A 44 14.47 20.03 -56.73
CA LEU A 44 14.32 18.57 -56.82
C LEU A 44 14.89 17.87 -55.57
N GLN A 45 15.99 18.36 -55.01
CA GLN A 45 16.55 17.83 -53.77
C GLN A 45 15.60 18.01 -52.59
N VAL A 46 15.01 19.19 -52.44
CA VAL A 46 14.04 19.48 -51.36
C VAL A 46 12.80 18.58 -51.48
N ASP A 47 12.30 18.38 -52.71
CA ASP A 47 11.13 17.53 -52.97
C ASP A 47 11.39 16.05 -52.63
N ILE A 48 12.54 15.51 -53.06
CA ILE A 48 12.95 14.14 -52.72
C ILE A 48 13.11 13.97 -51.21
N GLU A 49 13.68 14.97 -50.52
CA GLU A 49 13.86 14.92 -49.08
C GLU A 49 12.51 14.96 -48.34
N SER A 50 11.57 15.78 -48.80
CA SER A 50 10.20 15.79 -48.27
C SER A 50 9.50 14.43 -48.42
N HIS A 51 9.54 13.83 -49.61
CA HIS A 51 8.95 12.51 -49.84
C HIS A 51 9.61 11.41 -49.01
N ARG A 52 10.93 11.50 -48.78
CA ARG A 52 11.66 10.58 -47.91
C ARG A 52 11.29 10.74 -46.44
N THR A 53 11.03 11.96 -45.97
CA THR A 53 10.55 12.19 -44.61
C THR A 53 9.14 11.64 -44.41
N ASP A 54 8.24 11.85 -45.37
CA ASP A 54 6.88 11.33 -45.31
C ASP A 54 6.87 9.79 -45.32
N ALA A 55 7.69 9.18 -46.18
CA ALA A 55 7.89 7.73 -46.22
C ALA A 55 8.43 7.18 -44.89
N ALA A 56 9.35 7.89 -44.22
CA ALA A 56 9.87 7.49 -42.91
C ALA A 56 8.81 7.58 -41.81
N VAL A 57 7.97 8.62 -41.83
CA VAL A 57 6.85 8.77 -40.90
C VAL A 57 5.83 7.64 -41.10
N ALA A 58 5.43 7.38 -42.35
CA ALA A 58 4.50 6.28 -42.67
C ALA A 58 5.06 4.91 -42.24
N ALA A 59 6.33 4.63 -42.55
CA ALA A 59 6.98 3.38 -42.14
C ALA A 59 7.07 3.23 -40.61
N GLY A 60 7.38 4.30 -39.86
CA GLY A 60 7.37 4.29 -38.40
C GLY A 60 5.95 4.14 -37.82
N CYS A 61 4.96 4.74 -38.47
CA CYS A 61 3.54 4.65 -38.12
C CYS A 61 2.94 3.26 -38.37
N ASP A 62 3.40 2.55 -39.39
CA ASP A 62 2.95 1.19 -39.72
C ASP A 62 3.81 0.11 -39.05
N PHE A 63 4.92 0.49 -38.40
CA PHE A 63 5.72 -0.43 -37.60
C PHE A 63 4.91 -1.01 -36.43
N LEU A 64 4.86 -2.35 -36.40
CA LEU A 64 4.17 -3.22 -35.44
C LEU A 64 2.64 -3.16 -35.49
N ILE A 65 2.04 -1.97 -35.41
CA ILE A 65 0.59 -1.75 -35.45
C ILE A 65 0.31 -0.40 -36.16
N PRO A 66 -0.63 -0.34 -37.12
CA PRO A 66 -1.03 0.90 -37.77
C PRO A 66 -1.83 1.78 -36.80
N MET A 67 -1.16 2.74 -36.17
CA MET A 67 -1.79 3.67 -35.21
C MET A 67 -2.08 5.06 -35.81
N CYS A 68 -1.49 5.39 -36.95
CA CYS A 68 -1.63 6.72 -37.54
C CYS A 68 -2.81 6.75 -38.53
N PRO A 69 -3.64 7.81 -38.48
CA PRO A 69 -4.70 8.00 -39.45
C PRO A 69 -4.13 8.23 -40.85
N SER A 70 -4.94 7.93 -41.88
CA SER A 70 -4.59 8.14 -43.28
C SER A 70 -4.26 9.59 -43.63
N SER A 71 -4.74 10.56 -42.84
CA SER A 71 -4.40 11.97 -43.00
C SER A 71 -2.92 12.30 -42.78
N VAL A 72 -2.22 11.50 -41.98
CA VAL A 72 -0.80 11.73 -41.63
C VAL A 72 0.11 10.79 -42.43
N ALA A 73 -0.28 9.53 -42.58
CA ALA A 73 0.55 8.53 -43.26
C ALA A 73 0.25 8.40 -44.77
N GLY A 74 -0.79 9.06 -45.29
CA GLY A 74 -1.25 8.90 -46.68
C GLY A 74 -0.17 9.23 -47.71
N ALA A 75 0.35 10.45 -47.67
CA ALA A 75 1.42 10.89 -48.58
C ALA A 75 2.68 10.03 -48.47
N GLY A 76 3.03 9.59 -47.25
CA GLY A 76 4.17 8.72 -47.02
C GLY A 76 3.99 7.31 -47.57
N ARG A 77 2.79 6.73 -47.49
CA ARG A 77 2.48 5.42 -48.09
C ARG A 77 2.54 5.48 -49.61
N GLU A 78 2.07 6.58 -50.20
CA GLU A 78 2.21 6.81 -51.65
C GLU A 78 3.68 6.94 -52.07
N ALA A 79 4.49 7.68 -51.31
CA ALA A 79 5.93 7.77 -51.54
C ALA A 79 6.63 6.40 -51.42
N LEU A 80 6.25 5.56 -50.45
CA LEU A 80 6.76 4.19 -50.33
C LEU A 80 6.39 3.32 -51.54
N MET A 81 5.17 3.44 -52.07
CA MET A 81 4.74 2.73 -53.28
C MET A 81 5.50 3.18 -54.53
N GLN A 82 5.88 4.46 -54.59
CA GLN A 82 6.72 5.02 -55.65
C GLN A 82 8.21 4.64 -55.52
N GLY A 83 8.58 3.84 -54.50
CA GLY A 83 9.93 3.33 -54.30
C GLY A 83 10.86 4.27 -53.52
N TYR A 84 10.34 5.35 -52.93
CA TYR A 84 11.13 6.19 -52.05
C TYR A 84 11.44 5.43 -50.76
N SER A 85 12.73 5.29 -50.44
CA SER A 85 13.14 4.68 -49.18
C SER A 85 12.87 5.63 -48.00
N PRO A 86 12.55 5.11 -46.81
CA PRO A 86 12.47 5.90 -45.59
C PRO A 86 13.87 6.47 -45.32
N GLY A 87 14.08 7.73 -45.72
CA GLY A 87 15.40 8.29 -46.00
C GLY A 87 16.24 8.58 -44.77
N SER A 88 15.71 8.44 -43.55
CA SER A 88 16.47 8.63 -42.33
C SER A 88 16.18 7.54 -41.30
N LYS A 89 17.22 6.76 -40.99
CA LYS A 89 17.18 5.77 -39.90
C LYS A 89 16.75 6.42 -38.58
N SER A 90 17.14 7.68 -38.35
CA SER A 90 16.87 8.40 -37.10
C SER A 90 15.38 8.68 -36.86
N LEU A 91 14.65 9.23 -37.84
CA LEU A 91 13.22 9.57 -37.64
C LEU A 91 12.38 8.33 -37.42
N PHE A 92 12.64 7.26 -38.19
CA PHE A 92 11.99 5.98 -38.00
C PHE A 92 12.17 5.47 -36.56
N TRP A 93 13.42 5.42 -36.06
CA TRP A 93 13.69 4.94 -34.71
C TRP A 93 13.05 5.82 -33.62
N ILE A 94 13.05 7.15 -33.78
CA ILE A 94 12.40 8.06 -32.83
C ILE A 94 10.90 7.74 -32.69
N ILE A 95 10.20 7.54 -33.81
CA ILE A 95 8.76 7.20 -33.81
C ILE A 95 8.53 5.83 -33.14
N VAL A 96 9.40 4.86 -33.42
CA VAL A 96 9.32 3.52 -32.81
C VAL A 96 9.54 3.58 -31.29
N PHE A 97 10.54 4.31 -30.81
CA PHE A 97 10.80 4.47 -29.38
C PHE A 97 9.63 5.15 -28.67
N LEU A 98 9.07 6.21 -29.26
CA LEU A 98 7.92 6.91 -28.69
C LEU A 98 6.73 5.97 -28.51
N LYS A 99 6.44 5.12 -29.50
CA LYS A 99 5.40 4.10 -29.40
C LYS A 99 5.66 3.09 -28.28
N ILE A 100 6.88 2.57 -28.18
CA ILE A 100 7.24 1.59 -27.15
C ILE A 100 7.11 2.21 -25.75
N THR A 101 7.59 3.43 -25.56
CA THR A 101 7.46 4.14 -24.29
C THR A 101 5.99 4.36 -23.92
N PHE A 102 5.16 4.77 -24.87
CA PHE A 102 3.74 4.99 -24.63
C PHE A 102 3.01 3.70 -24.22
N VAL A 103 3.22 2.60 -24.94
CA VAL A 103 2.64 1.29 -24.61
C VAL A 103 3.18 0.78 -23.27
N GLY A 104 4.48 0.95 -23.01
CA GLY A 104 5.12 0.61 -21.74
C GLY A 104 4.53 1.37 -20.56
N CYS A 105 4.25 2.67 -20.71
CA CYS A 105 3.61 3.47 -19.66
C CYS A 105 2.18 2.97 -19.37
N LEU A 106 1.37 2.72 -20.40
CA LEU A 106 -0.02 2.26 -20.22
C LEU A 106 -0.09 0.88 -19.53
N THR A 107 0.75 -0.05 -19.98
CA THR A 107 0.84 -1.39 -19.39
C THR A 107 1.41 -1.34 -17.97
N GLY A 108 2.40 -0.49 -17.71
CA GLY A 108 2.96 -0.25 -16.38
C GLY A 108 1.93 0.29 -15.38
N SER A 109 1.14 1.30 -15.79
CA SER A 109 0.10 1.90 -14.94
C SER A 109 -1.02 0.92 -14.59
N THR A 110 -1.47 0.10 -15.54
CA THR A 110 -2.53 -0.90 -15.31
C THR A 110 -2.07 -2.03 -14.39
N LEU A 111 -0.87 -2.56 -14.60
CA LEU A 111 -0.28 -3.59 -13.72
C LEU A 111 -0.01 -3.07 -12.30
N GLY A 112 0.48 -1.82 -12.20
CA GLY A 112 0.76 -1.16 -10.92
C GLY A 112 -0.51 -0.96 -10.09
N THR A 113 -1.57 -0.40 -10.70
CA THR A 113 -2.86 -0.19 -10.03
C THR A 113 -3.52 -1.50 -9.64
N PHE A 114 -3.46 -2.53 -10.49
CA PHE A 114 -4.00 -3.86 -10.17
C PHE A 114 -3.27 -4.52 -8.99
N LYS A 115 -1.93 -4.49 -8.97
CA LYS A 115 -1.15 -5.03 -7.84
C LYS A 115 -1.42 -4.27 -6.55
N TYR A 116 -1.48 -2.94 -6.63
CA TYR A 116 -1.80 -2.09 -5.48
C TYR A 116 -3.20 -2.41 -4.92
N ALA A 117 -4.22 -2.48 -5.78
CA ALA A 117 -5.58 -2.81 -5.38
C ALA A 117 -5.66 -4.20 -4.72
N ARG A 118 -4.99 -5.21 -5.31
CA ARG A 118 -4.93 -6.56 -4.74
C ARG A 118 -4.25 -6.57 -3.37
N HIS A 119 -3.17 -5.82 -3.19
CA HIS A 119 -2.48 -5.73 -1.91
C HIS A 119 -3.33 -5.03 -0.85
N LYS A 120 -3.97 -3.92 -1.21
CA LYS A 120 -4.89 -3.19 -0.32
C LYS A 120 -6.06 -4.07 0.13
N ASN A 121 -6.67 -4.83 -0.78
CA ASN A 121 -7.77 -5.74 -0.42
C ASN A 121 -7.32 -6.85 0.53
N ARG A 122 -6.10 -7.39 0.36
CA ARG A 122 -5.54 -8.38 1.30
C ARG A 122 -5.30 -7.79 2.68
N LEU A 123 -4.75 -6.58 2.76
CA LEU A 123 -4.55 -5.87 4.02
C LEU A 123 -5.87 -5.61 4.75
N MET A 124 -6.90 -5.17 4.02
CA MET A 124 -8.24 -4.96 4.60
C MET A 124 -8.82 -6.26 5.16
N ALA A 125 -8.73 -7.38 4.43
CA ALA A 125 -9.21 -8.66 4.91
C ALA A 125 -8.52 -9.09 6.22
N ILE A 126 -7.18 -8.99 6.27
CA ILE A 126 -6.41 -9.30 7.48
C ILE A 126 -6.81 -8.37 8.63
N HIS A 127 -7.05 -7.08 8.36
CA HIS A 127 -7.46 -6.14 9.41
C HIS A 127 -8.83 -6.49 9.98
N THR A 128 -9.80 -6.85 9.12
CA THR A 128 -11.13 -7.27 9.56
C THR A 128 -11.10 -8.56 10.37
N GLU A 129 -10.26 -9.52 9.99
CA GLU A 129 -10.06 -10.75 10.77
C GLU A 129 -9.42 -10.45 12.13
N ALA A 130 -8.42 -9.56 12.17
CA ALA A 130 -7.77 -9.15 13.40
C ALA A 130 -8.74 -8.41 14.36
N GLU A 131 -9.62 -7.54 13.84
CA GLU A 131 -10.66 -6.89 14.64
C GLU A 131 -11.68 -7.88 15.17
N ARG A 132 -12.12 -8.85 14.34
CA ARG A 132 -13.01 -9.93 14.76
C ARG A 132 -12.39 -10.74 15.90
N LEU A 133 -11.14 -11.18 15.74
CA LEU A 133 -10.39 -11.90 16.79
C LEU A 133 -10.25 -11.08 18.08
N ARG A 134 -9.97 -9.77 17.98
CA ARG A 134 -9.94 -8.88 19.16
C ARG A 134 -11.29 -8.80 19.86
N SER A 135 -12.38 -8.71 19.10
CA SER A 135 -13.73 -8.67 19.67
C SER A 135 -14.10 -9.99 20.37
N GLU A 136 -13.69 -11.12 19.81
CA GLU A 136 -13.87 -12.45 20.42
C GLU A 136 -13.06 -12.58 21.71
N ILE A 137 -11.80 -12.14 21.72
CA ILE A 137 -10.95 -12.11 22.92
C ILE A 137 -11.56 -11.22 24.00
N ALA A 138 -12.03 -10.02 23.65
CA ALA A 138 -12.67 -9.12 24.61
C ALA A 138 -13.94 -9.74 25.21
N THR A 139 -14.72 -10.46 24.40
CA THR A 139 -15.92 -11.16 24.84
C THR A 139 -15.56 -12.34 25.76
N ALA A 140 -14.54 -13.12 25.41
CA ALA A 140 -14.04 -14.21 26.25
C ALA A 140 -13.49 -13.71 27.59
N GLN A 141 -12.73 -12.61 27.57
CA GLN A 141 -12.20 -11.98 28.78
C GLN A 141 -13.32 -11.47 29.69
N LYS A 142 -14.40 -10.91 29.11
CA LYS A 142 -15.58 -10.52 29.87
C LYS A 142 -16.26 -11.73 30.52
N ARG A 143 -16.42 -12.84 29.79
CA ARG A 143 -16.98 -14.09 30.35
C ARG A 143 -16.13 -14.64 31.48
N ILE A 144 -14.81 -14.62 31.35
CA ILE A 144 -13.89 -15.02 32.43
C ILE A 144 -14.08 -14.12 33.65
N LYS A 145 -14.08 -12.79 33.46
CA LYS A 145 -14.28 -11.83 34.55
C LYS A 145 -15.62 -12.00 35.25
N ASP A 146 -16.68 -12.25 34.49
CA ASP A 146 -18.00 -12.51 35.05
C ASP A 146 -18.07 -13.87 35.77
N ALA A 147 -17.29 -14.87 35.34
CA ALA A 147 -17.12 -16.13 36.05
C ALA A 147 -16.21 -16.03 37.28
N THR A 148 -15.30 -15.06 37.36
CA THR A 148 -14.46 -14.82 38.55
C THR A 148 -15.27 -14.20 39.71
N LYS A 149 -16.29 -13.39 39.43
CA LYS A 149 -17.17 -12.80 40.46
C LYS A 149 -17.84 -13.83 41.39
N PRO A 150 -18.51 -14.89 40.89
CA PRO A 150 -19.09 -15.88 41.78
C PRO A 150 -18.02 -16.64 42.56
N LEU A 151 -16.79 -16.79 42.05
CA LEU A 151 -15.69 -17.39 42.82
C LEU A 151 -15.31 -16.51 44.02
N THR A 152 -15.24 -15.18 43.85
CA THR A 152 -14.97 -14.27 44.97
C THR A 152 -16.11 -14.25 45.99
N ASP A 153 -17.35 -14.31 45.51
CA ASP A 153 -18.52 -14.32 46.39
C ASP A 153 -18.63 -15.63 47.17
N ILE A 154 -18.35 -16.78 46.52
CA ILE A 154 -18.28 -18.08 47.18
C ILE A 154 -17.16 -18.09 48.21
N ASN A 155 -15.97 -17.56 47.88
CA ASN A 155 -14.86 -17.52 48.84
C ASN A 155 -15.19 -16.65 50.05
N ALA A 156 -15.90 -15.53 49.86
CA ALA A 156 -16.40 -14.71 50.96
C ALA A 156 -17.44 -15.46 51.81
N ALA A 157 -18.36 -16.19 51.18
CA ALA A 157 -19.36 -16.99 51.89
C ALA A 157 -18.73 -18.17 52.67
N VAL A 158 -17.68 -18.80 52.12
CA VAL A 158 -16.92 -19.85 52.81
C VAL A 158 -16.21 -19.27 54.03
N SER A 159 -15.56 -18.11 53.89
CA SER A 159 -14.89 -17.44 55.01
C SER A 159 -15.88 -17.05 56.12
N ASP A 160 -17.07 -16.55 55.77
CA ASP A 160 -18.13 -16.28 56.76
C ASP A 160 -18.60 -17.57 57.46
N ALA A 161 -18.78 -18.65 56.71
CA ALA A 161 -19.16 -19.95 57.26
C ALA A 161 -18.10 -20.49 58.24
N GLU A 162 -16.80 -20.35 57.94
CA GLU A 162 -15.71 -20.73 58.83
C GLU A 162 -15.73 -19.93 60.14
N VAL A 163 -15.94 -18.61 60.07
CA VAL A 163 -16.07 -17.76 61.27
C VAL A 163 -17.28 -18.14 62.12
N ARG A 164 -18.39 -18.50 61.48
CA ARG A 164 -19.56 -18.99 62.21
C ARG A 164 -19.29 -20.32 62.89
N LEU A 165 -18.55 -21.21 62.25
CA LEU A 165 -18.21 -22.53 62.78
C LEU A 165 -17.34 -22.41 64.03
N THR A 166 -16.30 -21.58 64.00
CA THR A 166 -15.46 -21.31 65.18
C THR A 166 -16.25 -20.69 66.34
N ARG A 167 -17.19 -19.77 66.04
CA ARG A 167 -18.10 -19.23 67.07
C ARG A 167 -19.00 -20.32 67.69
N TYR A 168 -19.50 -21.25 66.90
CA TYR A 168 -20.31 -22.36 67.44
C TYR A 168 -19.47 -23.29 68.31
N GLU A 169 -18.22 -23.56 67.95
CA GLU A 169 -17.29 -24.35 68.77
C GLU A 169 -17.01 -23.66 70.12
N GLU A 170 -16.80 -22.34 70.13
CA GLU A 170 -16.60 -21.56 71.35
C GLU A 170 -17.84 -21.58 72.26
N LEU A 171 -19.03 -21.38 71.69
CA LEU A 171 -20.30 -21.50 72.43
C LEU A 171 -20.50 -22.91 73.00
N GLN A 172 -20.09 -23.94 72.26
CA GLN A 172 -20.18 -25.32 72.75
C GLN A 172 -19.26 -25.54 73.95
N PHE A 173 -18.05 -24.98 73.92
CA PHE A 173 -17.11 -25.04 75.01
C PHE A 173 -17.62 -24.30 76.25
N GLU A 174 -18.17 -23.10 76.08
CA GLU A 174 -18.77 -22.31 77.15
C GLU A 174 -19.95 -23.05 77.79
N ALA A 175 -20.90 -23.54 76.98
CA ALA A 175 -22.04 -24.31 77.48
C ALA A 175 -21.61 -25.59 78.21
N GLN A 176 -20.54 -26.25 77.77
CA GLN A 176 -20.00 -27.43 78.46
C GLN A 176 -19.32 -27.05 79.78
N ALA A 177 -18.67 -25.89 79.86
CA ALA A 177 -18.09 -25.38 81.10
C ALA A 177 -19.20 -25.01 82.11
N ASP A 178 -20.25 -24.32 81.67
CA ASP A 178 -21.40 -23.96 82.50
C ASP A 178 -22.11 -25.21 83.05
N LEU A 179 -22.27 -26.24 82.23
CA LEU A 179 -22.92 -27.48 82.65
C LEU A 179 -22.08 -28.22 83.71
N LYS A 180 -20.75 -28.15 83.63
CA LYS A 180 -19.87 -28.68 84.69
C LYS A 180 -19.99 -27.86 85.98
N ALA A 181 -19.97 -26.54 85.89
CA ALA A 181 -20.12 -25.65 87.04
C ALA A 181 -21.46 -25.88 87.77
N LEU A 182 -22.56 -25.97 87.02
CA LEU A 182 -23.88 -26.29 87.59
C LEU A 182 -23.92 -27.68 88.24
N CYS A 183 -23.19 -28.66 87.69
CA CYS A 183 -23.12 -30.00 88.27
C CYS A 183 -22.36 -29.98 89.61
N GLU A 184 -21.25 -29.23 89.70
CA GLU A 184 -20.50 -29.01 90.93
C GLU A 184 -21.36 -28.28 91.99
N GLU A 185 -22.11 -27.25 91.61
CA GLU A 185 -23.06 -26.56 92.50
C GLU A 185 -24.13 -27.50 93.05
N ILE A 186 -24.69 -28.38 92.21
CA ILE A 186 -25.69 -29.38 92.64
C ILE A 186 -25.06 -30.39 93.61
N GLU A 187 -23.83 -30.85 93.36
CA GLU A 187 -23.14 -31.75 94.29
C GLU A 187 -22.86 -31.06 95.63
N GLN A 188 -22.44 -29.80 95.61
CA GLN A 188 -22.22 -29.01 96.83
C GLN A 188 -23.52 -28.82 97.61
N ALA A 189 -24.62 -28.42 96.95
CA ALA A 189 -25.92 -28.27 97.59
C ALA A 189 -26.44 -29.59 98.18
N ARG A 190 -26.19 -30.74 97.52
CA ARG A 190 -26.50 -32.06 98.07
C ARG A 190 -25.65 -32.40 99.29
N ALA A 191 -24.37 -32.07 99.29
CA ALA A 191 -23.49 -32.27 100.45
C ALA A 191 -23.93 -31.42 101.65
N GLU A 192 -24.31 -30.16 101.41
CA GLU A 192 -24.88 -29.28 102.44
C GLU A 192 -26.20 -29.84 103.00
N LEU A 193 -27.09 -30.33 102.13
CA LEU A 193 -28.36 -30.92 102.55
C LEU A 193 -28.16 -32.17 103.41
N THR A 194 -27.22 -33.05 103.04
CA THR A 194 -26.90 -34.26 103.83
C THR A 194 -26.25 -33.91 105.16
N HIS A 195 -25.39 -32.88 105.20
CA HIS A 195 -24.83 -32.35 106.44
C HIS A 195 -25.93 -31.82 107.38
N VAL A 196 -26.84 -30.98 106.87
CA VAL A 196 -27.96 -30.43 107.65
C VAL A 196 -28.90 -31.53 108.15
N LEU A 197 -29.20 -32.54 107.33
CA LEU A 197 -30.00 -33.69 107.77
C LEU A 197 -29.32 -34.46 108.91
N ALA A 198 -28.01 -34.70 108.82
CA ALA A 198 -27.25 -35.36 109.89
C ALA A 198 -27.25 -34.53 111.19
N GLU A 199 -27.22 -33.20 111.10
CA GLU A 199 -27.30 -32.30 112.25
C GLU A 199 -28.70 -32.31 112.90
N ILE A 200 -29.76 -32.37 112.10
CA ILE A 200 -31.14 -32.55 112.59
C ILE A 200 -31.29 -33.90 113.31
N GLU A 201 -30.73 -34.99 112.78
CA GLU A 201 -30.75 -36.30 113.45
C GLU A 201 -30.01 -36.25 114.79
N ARG A 202 -28.84 -35.60 114.84
CA ARG A 202 -28.08 -35.41 116.09
C ARG A 202 -28.86 -34.60 117.11
N THR A 203 -29.45 -33.47 116.73
CA THR A 203 -30.25 -32.63 117.64
C THR A 203 -31.51 -33.35 118.12
N LYS A 204 -32.16 -34.15 117.26
CA LYS A 204 -33.28 -35.02 117.64
C LYS A 204 -32.86 -36.08 118.66
N ALA A 205 -31.70 -36.72 118.47
CA ALA A 205 -31.15 -37.69 119.42
C ALA A 205 -30.82 -37.04 120.77
N VAL A 206 -30.21 -35.85 120.78
CA VAL A 206 -29.94 -35.07 122.00
C VAL A 206 -31.24 -34.68 122.71
N LYS A 207 -32.25 -34.21 121.98
CA LYS A 207 -33.56 -33.85 122.56
C LYS A 207 -34.27 -35.08 123.14
N ALA A 208 -34.19 -36.24 122.48
CA ALA A 208 -34.74 -37.49 123.01
C ALA A 208 -34.03 -37.92 124.31
N ALA A 209 -32.72 -37.73 124.41
CA ALA A 209 -31.96 -37.98 125.63
C ALA A 209 -32.32 -37.01 126.78
N LEU A 210 -32.60 -35.73 126.47
CA LEU A 210 -32.98 -34.72 127.46
C LEU A 210 -34.45 -34.81 127.91
N GLY A 211 -35.36 -35.31 127.07
CA GLY A 211 -36.77 -35.54 127.43
C GLY A 211 -37.04 -36.86 128.14
N ALA A 212 -36.01 -37.68 128.36
CA ALA A 212 -36.06 -38.93 129.13
C ALA A 212 -35.62 -38.76 130.59
N PHE A 213 -35.30 -37.52 131.00
CA PHE A 213 -35.13 -37.08 132.38
C PHE A 213 -36.38 -36.35 132.86
#